data_AF-A0A382K4L6-F1
#
_entry.id   AF-A0A382K4L6-F1
#
_cell.length_a   1.000
_cell.length_b   1.000
_cell.length_c   1.000
_cell.angle_alpha   90.00
_cell.angle_beta   90.00
_cell.angle_gamma   90.00
#
_symmetry.space_group_name_H-M   'P 1'
#
loop_
_entity.id
_entity.type
_entity.pdbx_description
1 polymer ?
#
loop_
_entity_poly.entity_id
_entity_poly.type
_entity_poly.pdbx_seq_one_letter_code
_entity_poly.pdbx_strand_id
1 'polypeptide(L)'
;MQVPFVNPGLQYQKLKNEILSKFDEISSKGEYVLGNEVTKFEKNFADYCGTSHAIGVGNGSDALFFSLLALDISEGDEVITVPNSFVSTAWAIANVGAKVVFVDVGDDFNINTNLIINAISPKTKAILP
;
A
#
# COMPACT_ATOMS: atom_id res chain seq x y z
N MET A 1 4.69 -31.78 17.45
CA MET A 1 3.80 -30.60 17.48
C MET A 1 4.17 -29.73 16.30
N GLN A 2 3.23 -29.42 15.40
CA GLN A 2 3.47 -28.46 14.32
C GLN A 2 3.04 -27.07 14.79
N VAL A 3 3.93 -26.07 14.67
CA VAL A 3 3.63 -24.68 14.99
C VAL A 3 3.44 -23.94 13.65
N PRO A 4 2.26 -23.36 13.37
CA PRO A 4 2.02 -22.65 12.13
C PRO A 4 2.78 -21.32 12.10
N PHE A 5 3.25 -20.91 10.92
CA PHE A 5 3.94 -19.63 10.72
C PHE A 5 3.03 -18.42 11.01
N VAL A 6 1.75 -18.49 10.61
CA VAL A 6 0.70 -17.49 10.91
C VAL A 6 -0.63 -18.23 11.18
N ASN A 7 -1.48 -17.72 12.08
CA ASN A 7 -2.79 -18.30 12.40
C ASN A 7 -3.93 -17.25 12.43
N PRO A 8 -4.50 -16.89 11.26
CA PRO A 8 -5.62 -15.95 11.18
C PRO A 8 -6.90 -16.50 11.83
N GLY A 9 -7.06 -17.82 11.88
CA GLY A 9 -8.22 -18.46 12.52
C GLY A 9 -8.33 -18.11 13.99
N LEU A 10 -7.21 -18.06 14.72
CA LEU A 10 -7.18 -17.64 16.12
C LEU A 10 -7.61 -16.18 16.30
N GLN A 11 -7.21 -15.28 15.40
CA GLN A 11 -7.64 -13.89 15.42
C GLN A 11 -9.14 -13.76 15.17
N TYR A 12 -9.67 -14.48 14.16
CA TYR A 12 -11.10 -14.51 13.88
C TYR A 12 -11.92 -14.99 15.07
N GLN A 13 -11.50 -16.06 15.76
CA GLN A 13 -12.25 -16.56 16.93
C GLN A 13 -12.41 -15.52 18.03
N LYS A 14 -11.39 -14.66 18.25
CA LYS A 14 -11.45 -13.57 19.24
C LYS A 14 -12.42 -12.46 18.85
N LEU A 15 -12.60 -12.22 17.55
CA LEU A 15 -13.42 -11.13 17.00
C LEU A 15 -14.74 -11.63 16.40
N LYS A 16 -15.04 -12.92 16.52
CA LYS A 16 -16.11 -13.59 15.76
C LYS A 16 -17.45 -12.89 15.87
N ASN A 17 -17.87 -12.57 17.09
CA ASN A 17 -19.17 -11.95 17.33
C ASN A 17 -19.25 -10.54 16.75
N GLU A 18 -18.17 -9.75 16.85
CA GLU A 18 -18.10 -8.41 16.29
C GLU A 18 -18.16 -8.44 14.76
N ILE A 19 -17.37 -9.32 14.14
CA ILE A 19 -17.34 -9.48 12.68
C ILE A 19 -18.72 -9.94 12.16
N LEU A 20 -19.31 -10.97 12.77
CA LEU A 20 -20.62 -11.49 12.34
C LEU A 20 -21.74 -10.47 12.53
N SER A 21 -21.73 -9.73 13.65
CA SER A 21 -22.70 -8.66 13.88
C SER A 21 -22.57 -7.56 12.84
N LYS A 22 -21.33 -7.18 12.48
CA LYS A 22 -21.11 -6.12 11.49
C LYS A 22 -21.46 -6.56 10.07
N PHE A 23 -21.15 -7.82 9.74
CA PHE A 23 -21.53 -8.43 8.48
C PHE A 23 -23.05 -8.43 8.30
N ASP A 24 -23.80 -8.89 9.30
CA ASP A 24 -25.27 -8.90 9.27
C ASP A 24 -25.87 -7.51 9.10
N GLU A 25 -25.32 -6.50 9.80
CA GLU A 25 -25.74 -5.10 9.67
C GLU A 25 -25.58 -4.58 8.23
N ILE A 26 -24.43 -4.83 7.60
CA ILE A 26 -24.14 -4.39 6.23
C ILE A 26 -25.03 -5.15 5.24
N SER A 27 -25.12 -6.48 5.38
CA SER A 27 -25.92 -7.33 4.50
C SER A 27 -27.42 -7.02 4.56
N SER A 28 -27.93 -6.69 5.75
CA SER A 28 -29.34 -6.30 5.92
C SER A 28 -29.69 -4.99 5.20
N LYS A 29 -28.70 -4.11 4.96
CA LYS A 29 -28.85 -2.85 4.23
C LYS A 29 -28.54 -2.97 2.73
N GLY A 30 -27.77 -3.99 2.34
CA GLY A 30 -27.32 -4.19 0.96
C GLY A 30 -26.22 -3.22 0.48
N GLU A 31 -25.53 -2.54 1.41
CA GLU A 31 -24.50 -1.52 1.11
C GLU A 31 -23.11 -2.14 0.87
N TYR A 32 -22.92 -2.84 -0.25
CA TYR A 32 -21.68 -3.63 -0.49
C TYR A 32 -20.51 -2.86 -1.13
N VAL A 33 -20.78 -1.75 -1.82
CA VAL A 33 -19.77 -1.02 -2.59
C VAL A 33 -19.88 0.46 -2.26
N LEU A 34 -18.76 1.06 -1.84
CA LEU A 34 -18.66 2.48 -1.47
C LEU A 34 -19.73 2.93 -0.44
N GLY A 35 -20.08 2.03 0.47
CA GLY A 35 -21.06 2.28 1.53
C GLY A 35 -20.49 3.06 2.72
N ASN A 36 -21.35 3.37 3.69
CA ASN A 36 -21.00 4.22 4.83
C ASN A 36 -19.83 3.68 5.67
N GLU A 37 -19.67 2.36 5.73
CA GLU A 37 -18.57 1.72 6.47
C GLU A 37 -17.20 1.99 5.84
N VAL A 38 -17.13 2.19 4.52
CA VAL A 38 -15.89 2.60 3.84
C VAL A 38 -15.52 4.02 4.25
N THR A 39 -16.47 4.97 4.20
CA THR A 39 -16.22 6.37 4.60
C THR A 39 -15.80 6.48 6.08
N LYS A 40 -16.42 5.69 6.97
CA LYS A 40 -16.01 5.65 8.38
C LYS A 40 -14.60 5.08 8.55
N PHE A 41 -14.30 3.99 7.85
CA PHE A 41 -12.97 3.40 7.88
C PHE A 41 -11.91 4.38 7.38
N GLU A 42 -12.12 5.03 6.24
CA GLU A 42 -11.21 6.02 5.67
C GLU A 42 -10.95 7.17 6.65
N LYS A 43 -11.98 7.72 7.27
CA LYS A 43 -11.83 8.75 8.30
C LYS A 43 -11.00 8.25 9.49
N ASN A 44 -11.38 7.12 10.07
CA ASN A 44 -10.68 6.56 11.22
C ASN A 44 -9.22 6.19 10.90
N PHE A 45 -8.95 5.74 9.68
CA PHE A 45 -7.62 5.37 9.23
C PHE A 45 -6.75 6.60 8.95
N ALA A 46 -7.32 7.67 8.39
CA ALA A 46 -6.66 8.96 8.27
C ALA A 46 -6.26 9.51 9.65
N ASP A 47 -7.19 9.47 10.61
CA ASP A 47 -6.95 9.88 11.99
C ASP A 47 -5.85 9.02 12.65
N TYR A 48 -5.90 7.69 12.47
CA TYR A 48 -4.89 6.76 12.99
C TYR A 48 -3.49 7.02 12.43
N CYS A 49 -3.40 7.31 11.13
CA CYS A 49 -2.13 7.63 10.46
C CYS A 49 -1.67 9.08 10.68
N GLY A 50 -2.48 9.93 11.31
CA GLY A 50 -2.16 11.35 11.52
C GLY A 50 -2.15 12.18 10.23
N THR A 51 -2.99 11.84 9.25
CA THR A 51 -3.10 12.53 7.95
C THR A 51 -4.52 13.06 7.72
N SER A 52 -4.69 13.97 6.77
CA SER A 52 -5.99 14.57 6.46
C SER A 52 -6.94 13.63 5.69
N HIS A 53 -6.39 12.66 4.96
CA HIS A 53 -7.15 11.82 4.03
C HIS A 53 -6.66 10.37 3.99
N ALA A 54 -7.58 9.44 3.78
CA ALA A 54 -7.31 8.08 3.36
C ALA A 54 -8.33 7.68 2.30
N ILE A 55 -7.92 6.84 1.34
CA ILE A 55 -8.78 6.35 0.26
C ILE A 55 -8.63 4.82 0.21
N GLY A 56 -9.74 4.11 0.39
CA GLY A 56 -9.80 2.66 0.31
C GLY A 56 -9.75 2.17 -1.13
N VAL A 57 -8.85 1.24 -1.42
CA VAL A 57 -8.68 0.61 -2.74
C VAL A 57 -8.61 -0.91 -2.61
N GLY A 58 -8.53 -1.63 -3.73
CA GLY A 58 -8.61 -3.09 -3.76
C GLY A 58 -7.48 -3.81 -3.04
N ASN A 59 -6.25 -3.27 -3.11
CA ASN A 59 -5.06 -3.86 -2.47
C ASN A 59 -3.88 -2.85 -2.40
N GLY A 60 -2.77 -3.26 -1.78
CA GLY A 60 -1.57 -2.42 -1.65
C GLY A 60 -0.86 -2.08 -2.96
N SER A 61 -0.92 -2.94 -3.98
CA SER A 61 -0.36 -2.64 -5.31
C SER A 61 -1.16 -1.56 -6.03
N ASP A 62 -2.50 -1.61 -5.93
CA ASP A 62 -3.38 -0.56 -6.44
C ASP A 62 -3.11 0.77 -5.73
N ALA A 63 -2.88 0.75 -4.41
CA ALA A 63 -2.55 1.95 -3.65
C ALA A 63 -1.28 2.63 -4.17
N LEU A 64 -0.22 1.86 -4.44
CA LEU A 64 1.02 2.38 -5.03
C LEU A 64 0.78 2.89 -6.46
N PHE A 65 0.10 2.11 -7.29
CA PHE A 65 -0.19 2.46 -8.68
C PHE A 65 -1.02 3.75 -8.79
N PHE A 66 -2.12 3.87 -8.06
CA PHE A 66 -2.95 5.08 -8.07
C PHE A 66 -2.23 6.28 -7.47
N SER A 67 -1.34 6.08 -6.48
CA SER A 67 -0.52 7.16 -5.94
C SER A 67 0.46 7.71 -6.98
N LEU A 68 1.08 6.84 -7.78
CA LEU A 68 1.96 7.26 -8.87
C LEU A 68 1.18 7.97 -9.98
N LEU A 69 0.00 7.47 -10.36
CA LEU A 69 -0.88 8.14 -11.32
C LEU A 69 -1.33 9.52 -10.83
N ALA A 70 -1.67 9.66 -9.54
CA ALA A 70 -2.09 10.94 -8.96
C ALA A 70 -0.96 11.99 -8.91
N LEU A 71 0.30 11.56 -9.05
CA LEU A 71 1.47 12.41 -9.17
C LEU A 71 1.86 12.69 -10.64
N ASP A 72 1.00 12.33 -11.60
CA ASP A 72 1.23 12.46 -13.04
C ASP A 72 2.51 11.74 -13.53
N ILE A 73 2.95 10.69 -12.81
CA ILE A 73 4.12 9.89 -13.20
C ILE A 73 3.75 8.98 -14.36
N SER A 74 4.56 9.00 -15.41
CA SER A 74 4.26 8.28 -16.64
C SER A 74 5.52 7.87 -17.42
N GLU A 75 5.35 7.49 -18.70
CA GLU A 75 6.47 7.16 -19.59
C GLU A 75 7.48 8.31 -19.69
N GLY A 76 8.76 7.97 -19.60
CA GLY A 76 9.85 8.93 -19.65
C GLY A 76 10.33 9.41 -18.28
N ASP A 77 9.55 9.16 -17.21
CA ASP A 77 9.93 9.42 -15.84
C ASP A 77 10.75 8.26 -15.23
N GLU A 78 11.48 8.57 -14.16
CA GLU A 78 12.20 7.62 -13.34
C GLU A 78 11.66 7.64 -11.90
N VAL A 79 11.43 6.46 -11.32
CA VAL A 79 11.09 6.29 -9.90
C VAL A 79 12.15 5.43 -9.25
N ILE A 80 12.74 5.97 -8.17
CA ILE A 80 13.76 5.27 -7.40
C ILE A 80 13.09 4.32 -6.41
N THR A 81 13.58 3.10 -6.28
CA THR A 81 13.14 2.13 -5.25
C THR A 81 14.24 1.12 -4.94
N VAL A 82 13.95 0.10 -4.12
CA VAL A 82 14.90 -0.95 -3.73
C VAL A 82 14.64 -2.28 -4.45
N PRO A 83 15.69 -3.04 -4.79
CA PRO A 83 15.54 -4.37 -5.36
C PRO A 83 15.11 -5.41 -4.30
N ASN A 84 15.43 -5.15 -3.03
CA ASN A 84 15.04 -6.00 -1.89
C ASN A 84 13.69 -5.55 -1.31
N SER A 85 12.63 -5.64 -2.10
CA SER A 85 11.24 -5.39 -1.69
C SER A 85 10.31 -6.45 -2.32
N PHE A 86 9.04 -6.45 -1.92
CA PHE A 86 8.03 -7.20 -2.65
C PHE A 86 7.83 -6.64 -4.06
N VAL A 87 7.59 -7.52 -5.04
CA VAL A 87 7.54 -7.18 -6.47
C VAL A 87 6.52 -6.08 -6.80
N SER A 88 5.46 -5.92 -6.00
CA SER A 88 4.44 -4.88 -6.19
C SER A 88 5.01 -3.47 -6.29
N THR A 89 6.12 -3.17 -5.59
CA THR A 89 6.76 -1.85 -5.62
C THR A 89 7.27 -1.51 -7.03
N ALA A 90 8.05 -2.42 -7.63
CA ALA A 90 8.54 -2.25 -8.99
C ALA A 90 7.44 -2.42 -10.04
N TRP A 91 6.46 -3.30 -9.79
CA TRP A 91 5.29 -3.49 -10.65
C TRP A 91 4.49 -2.20 -10.78
N ALA A 92 4.19 -1.50 -9.68
CA ALA A 92 3.42 -0.26 -9.73
C ALA A 92 4.11 0.81 -10.61
N ILE A 93 5.44 0.95 -10.47
CA ILE A 93 6.25 1.86 -11.29
C ILE A 93 6.20 1.47 -12.77
N ALA A 94 6.40 0.19 -13.07
CA ALA A 94 6.37 -0.29 -14.45
C ALA A 94 4.97 -0.13 -15.09
N ASN A 95 3.88 -0.30 -14.32
CA ASN A 95 2.51 -0.19 -14.85
C ASN A 95 2.08 1.24 -15.15
N VAL A 96 2.66 2.25 -14.49
CA VAL A 96 2.47 3.64 -14.92
C VAL A 96 3.34 4.00 -16.13
N GLY A 97 4.21 3.10 -16.60
CA GLY A 97 5.10 3.29 -17.74
C GLY A 97 6.45 3.94 -17.39
N ALA A 98 6.67 4.25 -16.11
CA ALA A 98 7.93 4.83 -15.64
C ALA A 98 9.05 3.79 -15.56
N LYS A 99 10.29 4.27 -15.61
CA LYS A 99 11.48 3.43 -15.44
C LYS A 99 11.79 3.25 -13.96
N VAL A 100 11.97 1.99 -13.56
CA VAL A 100 12.45 1.62 -12.22
C VAL A 100 13.95 1.89 -12.13
N VAL A 101 14.37 2.66 -11.12
CA VAL A 101 15.78 2.89 -10.79
C VAL A 101 16.06 2.30 -9.42
N PHE A 102 16.93 1.29 -9.36
CA PHE A 102 17.24 0.61 -8.11
C PHE A 102 18.36 1.30 -7.33
N VAL A 103 18.13 1.45 -6.02
CA VAL A 103 19.11 1.81 -5.01
C VAL A 103 19.18 0.67 -4.01
N ASP A 104 20.39 0.27 -3.62
CA ASP A 104 20.58 -0.87 -2.72
C ASP A 104 20.13 -0.57 -1.28
N VAL A 105 19.99 -1.62 -0.49
CA VAL A 105 19.54 -1.51 0.92
C VAL A 105 20.70 -1.30 1.88
N GLY A 106 20.39 -0.77 3.06
CA GLY A 106 21.30 -0.74 4.21
C GLY A 106 21.27 -2.05 5.01
N ASP A 107 22.00 -2.07 6.13
CA ASP A 107 22.03 -3.20 7.06
C ASP A 107 20.67 -3.47 7.73
N ASP A 108 19.76 -2.49 7.71
CA ASP A 108 18.38 -2.59 8.21
C ASP A 108 17.38 -3.09 7.16
N PHE A 109 17.87 -3.47 5.97
CA PHE A 109 17.10 -3.91 4.81
C PHE A 109 16.18 -2.86 4.18
N ASN A 110 16.22 -1.59 4.61
CA ASN A 110 15.54 -0.48 3.95
C ASN A 110 16.45 0.20 2.92
N ILE A 111 15.90 1.09 2.09
CA ILE A 111 16.68 1.86 1.13
C ILE A 111 17.87 2.58 1.78
N ASN A 112 19.07 2.39 1.21
CA ASN A 112 20.25 3.09 1.70
C ASN A 112 20.22 4.55 1.25
N THR A 113 19.87 5.45 2.18
CA THR A 113 19.71 6.88 1.88
C THR A 113 20.97 7.54 1.35
N ASN A 114 22.16 7.03 1.69
CA ASN A 114 23.44 7.57 1.20
C ASN A 114 23.67 7.29 -0.29
N LEU A 115 23.00 6.28 -0.85
CA LEU A 115 23.14 5.88 -2.25
C LEU A 115 22.12 6.57 -3.16
N ILE A 116 21.04 7.14 -2.60
CA ILE A 116 19.95 7.77 -3.37
C ILE A 116 20.47 8.92 -4.24
N ILE A 117 21.34 9.78 -3.70
CA ILE A 117 21.81 10.99 -4.40
C ILE A 117 22.47 10.68 -5.75
N ASN A 118 23.13 9.52 -5.87
CA ASN A 118 23.80 9.09 -7.10
C ASN A 118 22.84 8.51 -8.14
N ALA A 119 21.62 8.14 -7.72
CA ALA A 119 20.58 7.60 -8.59
C ALA A 119 19.61 8.67 -9.11
N ILE A 120 19.64 9.89 -8.56
CA ILE A 120 18.79 10.99 -9.01
C ILE A 120 19.28 11.51 -10.37
N SER A 121 18.34 11.68 -11.29
CA SER A 121 18.53 12.29 -12.61
C SER A 121 17.48 13.39 -12.85
N PRO A 122 17.60 14.18 -13.94
CA PRO A 122 16.55 15.12 -14.33
C PRO A 122 15.18 14.47 -14.63
N LYS A 123 15.13 13.14 -14.81
CA LYS A 123 13.91 12.37 -15.04
C LYS A 123 13.30 11.81 -13.74
N THR A 124 14.01 11.89 -12.62
CA THR A 124 13.52 11.36 -11.35
C THR A 124 12.32 12.17 -10.85
N LYS A 125 11.18 11.51 -10.65
CA LYS A 125 9.94 12.14 -10.16
C LYS A 125 9.55 11.74 -8.75
N ALA A 126 9.92 10.54 -8.32
CA ALA A 126 9.58 10.04 -7.01
C ALA A 126 10.63 9.06 -6.47
N ILE A 127 10.56 8.85 -5.16
CA ILE A 127 11.26 7.79 -4.44
C ILE A 127 10.18 6.95 -3.74
N LEU A 128 10.16 5.65 -4.03
CA LEU A 128 9.37 4.63 -3.35
C LEU A 128 10.34 3.84 -2.45
N PRO A 129 10.59 4.29 -1.21
CA PRO A 129 11.65 3.76 -0.35
C PRO A 129 11.37 2.32 0.12
#